data_AF-A0A6G7PWD1-F1
#
_entry.id   AF-A0A6G7PWD1-F1
#
_cell.length_a   1.000
_cell.length_b   1.000
_cell.length_c   1.000
_cell.angle_alpha   90.00
_cell.angle_beta   90.00
_cell.angle_gamma   90.00
#
_symmetry.space_group_name_H-M   'P 1'
#
loop_
_entity.id
_entity.type
_entity.pdbx_description
1 polymer ?
#
loop_
_entity_poly.entity_id
_entity_poly.type
_entity_poly.pdbx_seq_one_letter_code
_entity_poly.pdbx_strand_id
1 'polypeptide(L)'
;MKKRSRPITKDDVKFVYENYAKMASSEIAEKLGISRFQVMKIVSELRKRGVDIPKKIGRKENPIDAFVKELEAKGVQLKPKKAAKK
;
A
#
# COMPACT_ATOMS: atom_id res chain seq x y z
N MET A 1 8.13 -20.46 9.57
CA MET A 1 8.05 -19.65 10.80
C MET A 1 8.08 -18.16 10.40
N LYS A 2 7.05 -17.34 10.72
CA LYS A 2 7.14 -15.88 10.47
C LYS A 2 8.25 -15.33 11.36
N LYS A 3 9.28 -14.68 10.77
CA LYS A 3 10.29 -13.94 11.55
C LYS A 3 9.54 -12.98 12.48
N ARG A 4 9.75 -13.11 13.79
CA ARG A 4 9.20 -12.16 14.76
C ARG A 4 9.82 -10.81 14.47
N SER A 5 8.99 -9.83 14.14
CA SER A 5 9.49 -8.50 13.86
C SER A 5 9.88 -7.81 15.16
N ARG A 6 10.92 -6.98 15.11
CA ARG A 6 11.47 -6.31 16.29
C ARG A 6 10.45 -5.36 16.95
N PRO A 7 10.66 -4.98 18.22
CA PRO A 7 9.89 -3.91 18.86
C PRO A 7 9.94 -2.60 18.06
N ILE A 8 8.85 -1.84 18.15
CA ILE A 8 8.69 -0.53 17.49
C ILE A 8 9.30 0.55 18.39
N THR A 9 10.12 1.42 17.82
CA THR A 9 10.73 2.58 18.49
C THR A 9 9.97 3.87 18.18
N LYS A 10 10.30 4.96 18.90
CA LYS A 10 9.74 6.29 18.59
C LYS A 10 10.18 6.78 17.20
N ASP A 11 11.40 6.46 16.78
CA ASP A 11 11.92 6.84 15.46
C ASP A 11 11.17 6.14 14.33
N ASP A 12 10.76 4.88 14.53
CA ASP A 12 9.90 4.19 13.56
C ASP A 12 8.57 4.92 13.38
N VAL A 13 7.96 5.36 14.49
CA VAL A 13 6.68 6.08 14.46
C VAL A 13 6.83 7.40 13.72
N LYS A 14 7.92 8.15 14.00
CA LYS A 14 8.25 9.41 13.32
C LYS A 14 8.45 9.18 11.82
N PHE A 15 9.26 8.21 11.44
CA PHE A 15 9.52 7.88 10.04
C PHE A 15 8.25 7.49 9.29
N VAL A 16 7.39 6.67 9.92
CA VAL A 16 6.09 6.30 9.34
C VAL A 16 5.23 7.53 9.12
N TYR A 17 5.10 8.41 10.11
CA TYR A 17 4.30 9.64 10.00
C TYR A 17 4.75 10.53 8.82
N GLU A 18 6.04 10.79 8.70
CA GLU A 18 6.62 11.66 7.66
C GLU A 18 6.50 11.12 6.23
N ASN A 19 6.41 9.79 6.09
CA ASN A 19 6.49 9.10 4.80
C ASN A 19 5.21 8.36 4.40
N TYR A 20 4.22 8.20 5.29
CA TYR A 20 3.04 7.36 5.03
C TYR A 20 2.27 7.76 3.77
N ALA A 21 2.15 9.06 3.51
CA ALA A 21 1.45 9.59 2.34
C ALA A 21 2.29 9.55 1.05
N LYS A 22 3.62 9.46 1.17
CA LYS A 22 4.58 9.52 0.05
C LYS A 22 4.98 8.14 -0.46
N MET A 23 4.89 7.11 0.39
CA MET A 23 5.43 5.77 0.13
C MET A 23 4.43 4.65 0.40
N ALA A 24 4.63 3.50 -0.26
CA ALA A 24 3.89 2.28 0.05
C ALA A 24 4.26 1.76 1.44
N SER A 25 3.32 1.08 2.10
CA SER A 25 3.57 0.55 3.45
C SER A 25 4.54 -0.63 3.44
N SER A 26 4.69 -1.30 2.29
CA SER A 26 5.75 -2.29 2.06
C SER A 26 7.13 -1.64 2.03
N GLU A 27 7.30 -0.53 1.29
CA GLU A 27 8.57 0.19 1.21
C GLU A 27 9.00 0.75 2.57
N ILE A 28 8.05 1.30 3.33
CA ILE A 28 8.32 1.77 4.71
C ILE A 28 8.76 0.60 5.59
N ALA A 29 8.09 -0.55 5.47
CA ALA A 29 8.41 -1.75 6.23
C ALA A 29 9.82 -2.26 5.91
N GLU A 30 10.19 -2.29 4.63
CA GLU A 30 11.53 -2.67 4.15
C GLU A 30 12.60 -1.71 4.69
N LYS A 31 12.40 -0.39 4.57
CA LYS A 31 13.35 0.62 5.07
C LYS A 31 13.59 0.53 6.57
N LEU A 32 12.55 0.23 7.35
CA LEU A 32 12.65 0.12 8.81
C LEU A 32 13.04 -1.30 9.30
N GLY A 33 13.04 -2.30 8.41
CA GLY A 33 13.21 -3.71 8.79
C GLY A 33 12.09 -4.24 9.68
N ILE A 34 10.87 -3.70 9.55
CA ILE A 34 9.69 -4.13 10.33
C ILE A 34 8.65 -4.79 9.44
N SER A 35 7.61 -5.38 10.03
CA SER A 35 6.50 -5.90 9.24
C SER A 35 5.58 -4.79 8.71
N ARG A 36 5.02 -4.99 7.51
CA ARG A 36 3.95 -4.13 6.97
C ARG A 36 2.77 -4.00 7.95
N PHE A 37 2.47 -5.06 8.70
CA PHE A 37 1.42 -5.04 9.72
C PHE A 37 1.73 -4.04 10.85
N GLN A 38 2.98 -3.98 11.31
CA GLN A 38 3.37 -2.98 12.31
C GLN A 38 3.27 -1.55 11.78
N VAL A 39 3.64 -1.31 10.52
CA VAL A 39 3.41 0.01 9.88
C VAL A 39 1.93 0.38 9.94
N MET A 40 1.03 -0.55 9.61
CA MET A 40 -0.41 -0.30 9.69
C MET A 40 -0.90 -0.09 11.13
N LYS A 41 -0.34 -0.83 12.10
CA LYS A 41 -0.65 -0.67 13.52
C LYS A 41 -0.25 0.71 14.02
N ILE A 42 0.94 1.20 13.67
CA ILE A 42 1.42 2.55 14.03
C ILE A 42 0.42 3.61 13.55
N VAL A 43 0.03 3.54 12.27
CA VAL A 43 -0.90 4.52 11.67
C VAL A 43 -2.27 4.48 12.33
N SER A 44 -2.78 3.27 12.63
CA SER A 44 -4.04 3.10 13.35
C SER A 44 -3.97 3.71 14.75
N GLU A 45 -2.89 3.45 15.48
CA GLU A 45 -2.66 3.97 16.82
C GLU A 45 -2.50 5.50 16.84
N LEU A 46 -1.86 6.10 15.82
CA LEU A 46 -1.76 7.55 15.68
C LEU A 46 -3.13 8.19 15.41
N ARG A 47 -3.94 7.61 14.52
CA ARG A 47 -5.30 8.09 14.22
C ARG A 47 -6.23 8.02 15.42
N LYS A 48 -6.16 6.94 16.21
CA LYS A 48 -6.92 6.82 17.48
C LYS A 48 -6.58 7.91 18.48
N ARG A 49 -5.36 8.46 18.43
CA ARG A 49 -4.88 9.56 19.28
C ARG A 49 -5.16 10.94 18.68
N GLY A 50 -5.93 11.01 17.60
CA GLY A 50 -6.31 12.28 16.96
C GLY A 50 -5.25 12.87 16.02
N VAL A 51 -4.18 12.13 15.70
CA VAL A 51 -3.20 12.57 14.71
C VAL A 51 -3.79 12.39 13.32
N ASP A 52 -3.97 13.50 12.59
CA ASP A 52 -4.38 13.44 11.19
C ASP A 52 -3.21 12.93 10.33
N ILE A 53 -3.48 11.85 9.60
CA ILE A 53 -2.51 11.23 8.70
C ILE A 53 -3.16 11.17 7.32
N PRO A 54 -2.68 11.98 6.36
CA PRO A 54 -3.29 12.08 5.05
C PRO A 54 -3.37 10.70 4.38
N LYS A 55 -4.48 10.45 3.72
CA LYS A 55 -4.65 9.24 2.89
C LYS A 55 -3.62 9.28 1.76
N LYS A 56 -3.15 8.10 1.36
CA LYS A 56 -2.16 7.99 0.28
C LYS A 56 -2.73 8.57 -1.00
N ILE A 57 -2.06 9.60 -1.52
CA ILE A 57 -2.38 10.22 -2.80
C ILE A 57 -1.56 9.46 -3.83
N GLY A 58 -2.24 8.62 -4.62
CA GLY A 58 -1.58 7.89 -5.70
C GLY A 58 -2.14 6.48 -5.86
N ARG A 59 -3.26 6.38 -6.57
CA ARG A 59 -3.47 5.19 -7.40
C ARG A 59 -2.44 5.33 -8.53
N LYS A 60 -1.32 4.59 -8.46
CA LYS A 60 -0.62 4.25 -9.70
C LYS A 60 -1.66 3.59 -10.61
N GLU A 61 -1.65 3.92 -11.90
CA GLU A 61 -2.46 3.17 -12.86
C GLU A 61 -2.21 1.68 -12.63
N ASN A 62 -3.29 0.92 -12.56
CA ASN A 62 -3.19 -0.51 -12.35
C ASN A 62 -2.38 -1.08 -13.52
N PRO A 63 -1.25 -1.75 -13.28
CA PRO A 63 -0.38 -2.24 -14.34
C PRO A 63 -1.13 -3.23 -15.26
N ILE A 64 -2.16 -3.89 -14.74
CA ILE A 64 -3.04 -4.76 -15.54
C ILE A 64 -3.84 -3.95 -16.54
N ASP A 65 -4.41 -2.81 -16.13
CA ASP A 65 -5.22 -1.97 -17.01
C ASP A 65 -4.34 -1.33 -18.11
N ALA A 66 -3.11 -0.93 -17.76
CA ALA A 66 -2.12 -0.45 -18.74
C ALA A 66 -1.77 -1.54 -19.77
N PHE A 67 -1.52 -2.77 -19.31
CA PHE A 67 -1.21 -3.90 -20.18
C PHE A 67 -2.40 -4.33 -21.05
N VAL A 68 -3.62 -4.32 -20.51
CA VAL A 68 -4.84 -4.61 -21.28
C VAL A 68 -5.00 -3.60 -22.42
N LYS A 69 -4.73 -2.32 -22.18
CA LYS A 69 -4.74 -1.28 -23.22
C LYS A 69 -3.69 -1.52 -24.30
N GLU A 70 -2.51 -2.02 -23.93
CA GLU A 70 -1.49 -2.45 -24.92
C GLU A 70 -1.95 -3.64 -25.77
N LEU A 71 -2.66 -4.60 -25.16
CA LEU A 71 -3.20 -5.76 -25.89
C LEU A 71 -4.31 -5.36 -26.86
N GLU A 72 -5.19 -4.43 -26.46
CA GLU A 72 -6.20 -3.84 -27.35
C GLU A 72 -5.55 -3.12 -28.53
N ALA A 73 -4.48 -2.34 -28.30
CA ALA A 73 -3.72 -1.67 -29.35
C ALA A 73 -3.02 -2.66 -30.32
N LYS A 74 -2.68 -3.86 -29.84
CA LYS A 74 -2.12 -4.97 -30.65
C LYS A 74 -3.19 -5.82 -31.34
N GLY A 75 -4.48 -5.47 -31.22
CA GLY A 75 -5.58 -6.16 -31.88
C GLY A 75 -6.02 -7.47 -31.21
N VAL A 76 -5.64 -7.70 -29.94
CA VAL A 76 -6.08 -8.89 -29.21
C VAL A 76 -7.56 -8.74 -28.83
N GLN A 77 -8.43 -9.63 -29.33
CA GLN A 77 -9.83 -9.67 -28.94
C GLN A 77 -9.99 -10.16 -27.49
N LEU A 78 -10.42 -9.26 -26.60
CA LEU A 78 -10.76 -9.57 -25.23
C LEU A 78 -12.17 -10.18 -25.16
N LYS A 79 -12.33 -11.26 -24.41
CA LYS A 79 -13.65 -11.84 -24.14
C LYS A 79 -14.45 -10.84 -23.28
N PRO A 80 -15.76 -10.67 -23.54
CA PRO A 80 -16.60 -9.79 -22.73
C PRO A 80 -16.56 -10.24 -21.25
N LYS A 81 -16.38 -9.27 -20.34
CA LYS A 81 -16.45 -9.53 -18.89
C LYS A 81 -17.81 -10.18 -18.61
N LYS A 82 -17.80 -11.40 -18.07
CA LYS A 82 -19.04 -12.03 -17.58
C LYS A 82 -19.60 -11.12 -16.49
N ALA A 83 -20.78 -10.53 -16.73
CA ALA A 83 -21.48 -9.75 -15.73
C ALA A 83 -21.65 -10.64 -14.49
N ALA A 84 -21.11 -10.20 -13.35
CA ALA A 84 -21.33 -10.87 -12.09
C ALA A 84 -22.84 -10.91 -11.85
N LYS A 85 -23.43 -12.11 -11.87
CA LYS A 85 -24.83 -12.30 -11.50
C LYS A 85 -24.99 -11.79 -10.07
N LYS A 86 -25.92 -10.85 -9.93
CA LYS A 86 -26.32 -10.20 -8.68
C LYS A 86 -26.92 -11.21 -7.71
#